data_AF-A0ABD3EE38-F1
#
_entry.id   AF-A0ABD3EE38-F1
#
_cell.length_a   1.000
_cell.length_b   1.000
_cell.length_c   1.000
_cell.angle_alpha   90.00
_cell.angle_beta   90.00
_cell.angle_gamma   90.00
#
_symmetry.space_group_name_H-M   'P 1'
#
loop_
_entity.id
_entity.type
_entity.pdbx_description
1 polymer ?
#
loop_
_entity_poly.entity_id
_entity_poly.type
_entity_poly.pdbx_seq_one_letter_code
_entity_poly.pdbx_strand_id
1 'polypeptide(L)'
;MVDLPGITRVPVHGQPEDIYEQISKIITEFITPEESIILNVLSAGVDFSTCESIRMSQRVDKTGQRTLAVVTKADKSPEGLLEKVTADDVNIGLDIPTQIL
;
A
#
# COMPACT_ATOMS: atom_id res chain seq x y z
N MET A 1 -1.23 -5.34 -16.19
CA MET A 1 -1.14 -5.53 -14.73
C MET A 1 0.16 -6.25 -14.44
N VAL A 2 1.00 -5.71 -13.56
CA VAL A 2 2.30 -6.27 -13.20
C VAL A 2 2.25 -6.61 -11.72
N ASP A 3 2.71 -7.81 -11.35
CA ASP A 3 2.90 -8.20 -9.96
C ASP A 3 4.33 -7.91 -9.54
N LEU A 4 4.50 -7.32 -8.36
CA LEU A 4 5.80 -6.87 -7.84
C LEU A 4 6.17 -7.68 -6.59
N PRO A 5 7.47 -7.85 -6.29
CA PRO A 5 7.89 -8.56 -5.09
C PRO A 5 7.30 -7.95 -3.82
N GLY A 6 6.89 -8.80 -2.87
CA GLY A 6 6.43 -8.35 -1.56
C GLY A 6 7.56 -7.69 -0.77
N ILE A 7 7.26 -6.58 -0.10
CA ILE A 7 8.25 -5.82 0.68
C ILE A 7 8.64 -6.59 1.94
N THR A 8 9.94 -6.87 2.10
CA THR A 8 10.53 -7.36 3.35
C THR A 8 11.70 -6.46 3.77
N ARG A 9 11.78 -6.15 5.07
CA ARG A 9 12.90 -5.41 5.67
C ARG A 9 13.93 -6.31 6.34
N VAL A 10 13.58 -7.57 6.60
CA VAL A 10 14.42 -8.51 7.32
C VAL A 10 14.77 -9.63 6.35
N PRO A 11 16.05 -9.82 6.00
CA PRO A 11 16.47 -10.95 5.20
C PRO A 11 16.18 -12.24 5.98
N VAL A 12 15.54 -13.20 5.31
CA VAL A 12 15.38 -14.56 5.83
C VAL A 12 16.36 -15.50 5.11
N HIS A 13 16.52 -16.71 5.65
CA HIS A 13 17.53 -17.66 5.23
C HIS A 13 17.62 -17.81 3.69
N GLY A 14 18.80 -17.51 3.13
CA GLY A 14 19.08 -17.58 1.69
C GLY A 14 18.84 -16.27 0.91
N GLN A 15 18.39 -15.20 1.56
CA GLN A 15 18.29 -13.87 0.95
C GLN A 15 19.56 -13.04 1.19
N PRO A 16 19.91 -12.14 0.26
CA PRO A 16 21.02 -11.22 0.46
C PRO A 16 20.68 -10.16 1.53
N GLU A 17 21.71 -9.57 2.15
CA GLU A 17 21.52 -8.56 3.21
C GLU A 17 20.81 -7.30 2.71
N ASP A 18 20.98 -6.97 1.42
CA ASP A 18 20.39 -5.81 0.74
C ASP A 18 19.05 -6.11 0.05
N ILE A 19 18.34 -7.17 0.49
CA ILE A 19 17.08 -7.61 -0.14
C ILE A 19 16.03 -6.49 -0.16
N TYR A 20 15.99 -5.65 0.87
CA TYR A 20 15.06 -4.53 0.94
C TYR A 20 15.34 -3.51 -0.15
N GLU A 21 16.61 -3.15 -0.35
CA GLU A 21 17.07 -2.21 -1.37
C GLU A 21 16.78 -2.76 -2.78
N GLN A 22 17.04 -4.05 -3.01
CA GLN A 22 16.75 -4.69 -4.29
C GLN A 22 15.26 -4.65 -4.63
N ILE A 23 14.40 -5.06 -3.68
CA ILE A 23 12.94 -5.03 -3.86
C ILE A 23 12.45 -3.59 -4.05
N SER A 24 12.94 -2.66 -3.24
CA SER A 24 12.54 -1.25 -3.31
C SER A 24 12.91 -0.62 -4.64
N LYS A 25 14.07 -0.98 -5.20
CA LYS A 25 14.51 -0.53 -6.51
C LYS A 25 13.57 -1.04 -7.61
N ILE A 26 13.24 -2.34 -7.59
CA ILE A 26 12.29 -2.93 -8.54
C ILE A 26 10.95 -2.21 -8.45
N ILE A 27 10.37 -2.07 -7.26
CA ILE A 27 9.06 -1.42 -7.10
C ILE A 27 9.10 0.01 -7.62
N THR A 28 10.12 0.79 -7.24
CA THR A 28 10.26 2.20 -7.64
C THR A 28 10.26 2.35 -9.15
N GLU A 29 10.97 1.50 -9.88
CA GLU A 29 11.01 1.51 -11.34
C GLU A 29 9.62 1.41 -11.97
N PHE A 30 8.72 0.59 -11.39
CA PHE A 30 7.37 0.41 -11.90
C PHE A 30 6.36 1.47 -11.42
N ILE A 31 6.57 2.10 -10.26
CA ILE A 31 5.62 3.09 -9.73
C ILE A 31 5.98 4.54 -10.06
N THR A 32 7.21 4.81 -10.50
CA THR A 32 7.66 6.16 -10.87
C THR A 32 6.95 6.74 -12.10
N PRO A 33 6.72 6.00 -13.21
CA PRO A 33 6.07 6.57 -14.39
C PRO A 33 4.64 7.05 -14.09
N GLU A 34 4.25 8.21 -14.61
CA GLU A 34 2.96 8.86 -14.31
C GLU A 34 1.76 8.08 -14.86
N GLU A 35 1.96 7.32 -15.94
CA GLU A 35 0.95 6.45 -16.55
C GLU A 35 0.66 5.19 -15.71
N SER A 36 1.48 4.90 -14.70
CA SER A 36 1.32 3.73 -13.85
C SER A 36 0.30 3.99 -12.75
N ILE A 37 -0.75 3.17 -12.71
CA ILE A 37 -1.70 3.12 -11.59
C ILE A 37 -1.12 2.22 -10.50
N ILE A 38 -1.03 2.74 -9.28
CA ILE A 38 -0.47 2.06 -8.12
C ILE A 38 -1.62 1.42 -7.33
N LEU A 39 -1.50 0.12 -7.08
CA LEU A 39 -2.48 -0.63 -6.28
C LEU A 39 -1.83 -1.14 -4.99
N ASN A 40 -2.09 -0.45 -3.88
CA ASN A 40 -1.64 -0.86 -2.56
C ASN A 40 -2.54 -1.98 -2.03
N VAL A 41 -1.98 -3.16 -1.75
CA VAL A 41 -2.72 -4.26 -1.13
C VAL A 41 -2.41 -4.32 0.35
N LEU A 42 -3.39 -4.00 1.18
CA LEU A 42 -3.26 -3.90 2.63
C LEU A 42 -4.08 -4.99 3.32
N SER A 43 -3.62 -5.48 4.47
CA SER A 43 -4.41 -6.38 5.29
C SER A 43 -5.20 -5.59 6.33
N ALA A 44 -6.48 -5.87 6.53
CA ALA A 44 -7.31 -5.20 7.53
C ALA A 44 -6.73 -5.22 8.96
N GLY A 45 -5.94 -6.25 9.28
CA GLY A 45 -5.31 -6.41 10.60
C GLY A 45 -4.06 -5.55 10.82
N VAL A 46 -3.52 -4.87 9.79
CA VAL A 46 -2.34 -4.01 9.96
C VAL A 46 -2.73 -2.54 10.08
N ASP A 47 -1.85 -1.75 10.69
CA ASP A 47 -1.95 -0.29 10.67
C ASP A 47 -1.43 0.24 9.32
N PHE A 48 -2.32 0.86 8.55
CA PHE A 48 -2.02 1.35 7.19
C PHE A 48 -0.94 2.44 7.19
N SER A 49 -0.88 3.27 8.22
CA SER A 49 0.12 4.35 8.34
C SER A 49 1.55 3.81 8.42
N THR A 50 1.71 2.57 8.89
CA THR A 50 3.01 1.90 9.04
C THR A 50 3.46 1.16 7.78
N CYS A 51 2.57 1.00 6.80
CA CYS A 51 2.80 0.19 5.61
C CYS A 51 3.82 0.85 4.66
N GLU A 52 4.88 0.13 4.31
CA GLU A 52 5.91 0.67 3.42
C GLU A 52 5.37 0.95 2.01
N SER A 53 4.44 0.14 1.52
CA SER A 53 3.85 0.33 0.19
C SER A 53 3.15 1.69 0.05
N ILE A 54 2.44 2.13 1.11
CA ILE A 54 1.81 3.45 1.20
C ILE A 54 2.87 4.56 1.19
N ARG A 55 3.93 4.40 1.98
CA ARG A 55 5.04 5.37 2.01
C ARG A 55 5.73 5.47 0.64
N MET A 56 5.89 4.36 -0.07
CA MET A 56 6.48 4.35 -1.40
C MET A 56 5.57 5.00 -2.43
N SER A 57 4.26 4.72 -2.42
CA SER A 57 3.31 5.35 -3.34
C SER A 57 3.21 6.86 -3.12
N GLN A 58 3.12 7.32 -1.86
CA GLN A 58 3.05 8.75 -1.53
C GLN A 58 4.31 9.53 -1.96
N ARG A 59 5.49 8.89 -2.06
CA ARG A 59 6.71 9.53 -2.56
C ARG A 59 6.60 9.91 -4.04
N VAL A 60 5.88 9.11 -4.83
CA VAL A 60 5.75 9.27 -6.30
C VAL A 60 4.37 9.79 -6.75
N ASP A 61 3.38 9.79 -5.85
CA ASP A 61 2.02 10.26 -6.05
C ASP A 61 1.46 10.86 -4.76
N LYS A 62 1.84 12.11 -4.46
CA LYS A 62 1.42 12.83 -3.23
C LYS A 62 -0.06 13.16 -3.19
N THR A 63 -0.67 13.34 -4.35
CA THR A 63 -2.08 13.73 -4.51
C THR A 63 -3.02 12.53 -4.54
N GLY A 64 -2.48 11.31 -4.64
CA GLY A 64 -3.25 10.07 -4.69
C GLY A 64 -4.04 9.88 -5.98
N GLN A 65 -3.77 10.66 -7.03
CA GLN A 65 -4.59 10.68 -8.25
C GLN A 65 -4.48 9.39 -9.07
N ARG A 66 -3.41 8.62 -8.86
CA ARG A 66 -3.16 7.34 -9.52
C ARG A 66 -2.86 6.22 -8.51
N THR A 67 -3.24 6.39 -7.25
CA THR A 67 -3.01 5.41 -6.19
C THR A 67 -4.33 4.94 -5.60
N LEU A 68 -4.55 3.63 -5.66
CA LEU A 68 -5.69 2.94 -5.07
C LEU A 68 -5.20 2.05 -3.93
N ALA A 69 -6.01 1.85 -2.88
CA ALA A 69 -5.77 0.78 -1.92
C ALA A 69 -6.89 -0.25 -1.91
N VAL A 70 -6.48 -1.51 -1.78
CA VAL A 70 -7.34 -2.67 -1.65
C VAL A 70 -7.09 -3.27 -0.28
N VAL A 71 -8.13 -3.29 0.54
CA VAL A 71 -8.08 -3.89 1.87
C VAL A 71 -8.52 -5.35 1.78
N THR A 72 -7.68 -6.25 2.31
CA THR A 72 -7.85 -7.70 2.27
C THR A 72 -7.94 -8.29 3.67
N LYS A 73 -8.42 -9.53 3.79
CA LYS A 73 -8.56 -10.24 5.08
C LYS A 73 -9.43 -9.50 6.09
N ALA A 74 -10.51 -8.85 5.62
CA ALA A 74 -11.44 -8.10 6.46
C ALA A 74 -12.14 -8.99 7.51
N ASP A 75 -12.28 -10.29 7.22
CA ASP A 75 -12.77 -11.32 8.13
C ASP A 75 -11.95 -11.41 9.43
N LYS A 76 -10.66 -11.09 9.39
CA LYS A 76 -9.75 -11.19 10.54
C LYS A 76 -9.75 -9.98 11.46
N SER A 77 -10.24 -8.84 10.99
CA SER A 77 -10.27 -7.59 11.76
C SER A 77 -11.50 -6.76 11.37
N PRO A 78 -12.72 -7.25 11.66
CA PRO A 78 -13.94 -6.55 11.29
C PRO A 78 -14.17 -5.28 12.14
N GLU A 79 -13.74 -5.30 13.40
CA GLU A 79 -13.89 -4.17 14.32
C GLU A 79 -12.92 -3.03 13.96
N GLY A 80 -13.42 -1.80 13.93
CA GLY A 80 -12.60 -0.61 13.68
C GLY A 80 -12.15 -0.44 12.22
N LEU A 81 -12.55 -1.34 11.31
CA LEU A 81 -12.08 -1.29 9.92
C LEU A 81 -12.63 -0.08 9.17
N LEU A 82 -13.89 0.26 9.40
CA LEU A 82 -14.53 1.43 8.79
C LEU A 82 -13.78 2.70 9.20
N GLU A 83 -13.55 2.88 10.50
CA GLU A 83 -12.83 4.01 11.05
C GLU A 83 -11.40 4.11 10.49
N LYS A 84 -10.71 2.96 10.35
CA LYS A 84 -9.38 2.88 9.76
C LYS A 84 -9.34 3.29 8.27
N VAL A 85 -10.35 2.91 7.48
CA VAL A 85 -10.39 3.26 6.05
C VAL A 85 -10.85 4.70 5.81
N THR A 86 -11.61 5.27 6.74
CA THR A 86 -12.06 6.67 6.69
C THR A 86 -11.08 7.63 7.35
N ALA A 87 -10.02 7.14 7.99
CA ALA A 87 -9.00 8.00 8.59
C ALA A 87 -8.18 8.69 7.48
N ASP A 88 -8.15 10.03 7.52
CA ASP A 88 -7.45 10.88 6.54
C ASP A 88 -5.93 10.64 6.47
N ASP A 89 -5.36 9.96 7.47
CA ASP A 89 -3.91 9.78 7.64
C ASP A 89 -3.22 9.12 6.43
N VAL A 90 -3.98 8.42 5.60
CA VAL A 90 -3.41 7.57 4.54
C VAL A 90 -3.56 8.20 3.14
N ASN A 91 -4.35 9.27 2.98
CA ASN A 91 -4.76 9.84 1.69
C ASN A 91 -5.03 8.75 0.64
N ILE A 92 -5.60 7.63 1.08
CA ILE A 92 -6.08 6.60 0.19
C ILE A 92 -7.36 7.22 -0.36
N GLY A 93 -7.47 7.39 -1.68
CA GLY A 93 -8.66 7.90 -2.36
C GLY A 93 -9.90 6.99 -2.23
N LEU A 94 -10.18 6.45 -1.04
CA LEU A 94 -11.46 5.91 -0.62
C LEU A 94 -12.36 7.08 -0.23
N ASP A 95 -12.53 8.03 -1.15
CA ASP A 95 -13.61 9.00 -1.06
C ASP A 95 -14.90 8.25 -1.45
N ILE A 96 -15.27 7.28 -0.61
CA ILE A 96 -16.56 6.60 -0.70
C ILE A 96 -17.54 7.65 -0.16
N PRO A 97 -18.40 8.25 -0.99
CA PRO A 97 -19.35 9.23 -0.49
C PRO A 97 -20.17 8.55 0.59
N THR A 98 -20.21 9.14 1.79
CA THR A 98 -20.95 8.65 2.96
C THR A 98 -22.49 8.66 2.75
N GLN A 99 -22.97 8.65 1.50
CA GLN A 99 -24.37 8.76 1.08
C GLN A 99 -24.94 7.47 0.44
N ILE A 100 -24.26 6.34 0.52
CA ILE A 100 -24.88 5.04 0.18
C ILE A 100 -24.85 4.11 1.39
N LEU A 101 -25.73 4.42 2.35
CA LEU A 101 -26.43 3.47 3.22
C LEU A 101 -27.89 3.90 3.30
#